data_AF-A0A7S1AT28-F1
#
_entry.id   AF-A0A7S1AT28-F1
#
_cell.length_a   1.000
_cell.length_b   1.000
_cell.length_c   1.000
_cell.angle_alpha   90.00
_cell.angle_beta   90.00
_cell.angle_gamma   90.00
#
_symmetry.space_group_name_H-M   'P 1'
#
loop_
_entity.id
_entity.type
_entity.pdbx_description
1 polymer ?
#
loop_
_entity_poly.entity_id
_entity_poly.type
_entity_poly.pdbx_seq_one_letter_code
_entity_poly.pdbx_strand_id
1 'polypeptide(L)'
;VSLRCQCSRNERLGVLVLSLEEALFLVSELDVLVVEDECRMNVDEFWCRCCSLLPGFSKRYASYRHFRLLGWTVLPNAAIFGADFLLYDGHPDEVHAHYAVVLATKTQCWREVAL
;
A
#
# COMPACT_ATOMS: atom_id res chain seq x y z
N VAL A 1 -9.27 -3.84 7.72
CA VAL A 1 -10.33 -3.30 6.85
C VAL A 1 -10.77 -4.40 5.90
N SER A 2 -11.93 -5.01 6.14
CA SER A 2 -12.43 -6.12 5.30
C SER A 2 -13.34 -5.53 4.23
N LEU A 3 -12.85 -5.45 3.00
CA LEU A 3 -13.73 -5.31 1.85
C LEU A 3 -13.84 -6.67 1.18
N ARG A 4 -15.01 -6.96 0.60
CA ARG A 4 -15.15 -8.08 -0.33
C ARG A 4 -15.00 -7.50 -1.72
N CYS A 5 -13.82 -7.67 -2.32
CA CYS A 5 -13.65 -7.49 -3.75
C CYS A 5 -13.18 -8.84 -4.32
N GLN A 6 -13.94 -9.38 -5.26
CA GLN A 6 -13.53 -10.57 -5.99
C GLN A 6 -12.67 -10.14 -7.18
N CYS A 7 -11.39 -10.52 -7.18
CA CYS A 7 -10.73 -10.88 -8.42
C CYS A 7 -9.56 -11.85 -8.18
N SER A 8 -9.66 -13.04 -8.81
CA SER A 8 -8.62 -13.94 -9.33
C SER A 8 -7.27 -13.98 -8.59
N ARG A 9 -6.80 -15.03 -7.92
CA ARG A 9 -7.16 -16.46 -7.89
C ARG A 9 -6.42 -17.11 -6.70
N ASN A 10 -7.10 -17.35 -5.58
CA ASN A 10 -6.71 -18.39 -4.62
C ASN A 10 -7.98 -18.86 -3.87
N GLU A 11 -8.40 -20.09 -4.13
CA GLU A 11 -9.71 -20.67 -3.81
C GLU A 11 -9.92 -21.00 -2.33
N ARG A 12 -9.47 -20.14 -1.40
CA ARG A 12 -9.75 -20.32 0.03
C ARG A 12 -10.12 -18.98 0.68
N LEU A 13 -11.43 -18.73 0.69
CA LEU A 13 -12.18 -17.62 1.33
C LEU A 13 -12.15 -16.31 0.52
N GLY A 14 -13.30 -15.93 -0.06
CA GLY A 14 -13.51 -14.71 -0.85
C GLY A 14 -13.45 -13.40 -0.05
N VAL A 15 -12.35 -13.20 0.67
CA VAL A 15 -12.03 -12.00 1.45
C VAL A 15 -10.90 -11.27 0.73
N LEU A 16 -11.13 -10.00 0.38
CA LEU A 16 -10.06 -9.15 -0.11
C LEU A 16 -9.36 -8.53 1.10
N VAL A 17 -8.05 -8.70 1.15
CA VAL A 17 -7.20 -8.05 2.15
C VAL A 17 -6.50 -6.89 1.46
N LEU A 18 -6.65 -5.70 2.02
CA LEU A 18 -5.98 -4.49 1.56
C LEU A 18 -4.89 -4.10 2.54
N SER A 19 -3.79 -3.56 2.02
CA SER A 19 -2.80 -2.87 2.83
C SER A 19 -3.38 -1.57 3.42
N LEU A 20 -2.72 -1.01 4.44
CA LEU A 20 -3.14 0.27 5.02
C LEU A 20 -3.03 1.41 3.99
N GLU A 21 -2.02 1.37 3.14
CA GLU A 21 -1.79 2.34 2.06
C GLU A 21 -2.88 2.25 1.00
N GLU A 22 -3.24 1.04 0.56
CA GLU A 22 -4.32 0.80 -0.40
C GLU A 22 -5.65 1.27 0.17
N ALA A 23 -6.00 0.83 1.38
CA ALA A 23 -7.24 1.22 2.03
C ALA A 23 -7.35 2.74 2.18
N LEU A 24 -6.27 3.40 2.63
CA LEU A 24 -6.28 4.85 2.79
C LEU A 24 -6.42 5.57 1.44
N PHE A 25 -5.78 5.09 0.39
CA PHE A 25 -5.92 5.66 -0.96
C PHE A 25 -7.35 5.54 -1.47
N LEU A 26 -7.99 4.37 -1.30
CA LEU A 26 -9.39 4.15 -1.70
C LEU A 26 -10.37 5.03 -0.93
N VAL A 27 -10.10 5.29 0.35
CA VAL A 27 -10.91 6.18 1.20
C VAL A 27 -10.69 7.64 0.82
N SER A 28 -9.44 8.09 0.73
CA SER A 28 -9.10 9.51 0.63
C SER A 28 -9.16 10.08 -0.79
N GLU A 29 -8.68 9.33 -1.79
CA GLU A 29 -8.57 9.83 -3.17
C GLU A 29 -9.75 9.41 -4.05
N LEU A 30 -10.34 8.24 -3.77
CA LEU A 30 -11.43 7.69 -4.58
C LEU A 30 -12.80 7.72 -3.89
N ASP A 31 -12.85 7.86 -2.56
CA ASP A 31 -14.07 7.82 -1.74
C ASP A 31 -14.97 6.59 -2.01
N VAL A 32 -14.35 5.43 -2.28
CA VAL A 32 -15.05 4.17 -2.62
C VAL A 32 -15.08 3.15 -1.48
N LEU A 33 -14.42 3.47 -0.37
CA LEU A 33 -14.25 2.55 0.77
C LEU A 33 -14.70 3.23 2.06
N VAL A 34 -15.49 2.52 2.86
CA VAL A 34 -15.87 2.92 4.22
C VAL A 34 -15.12 2.03 5.21
N VAL A 35 -14.36 2.64 6.12
CA VAL A 35 -13.59 1.93 7.14
C VAL A 35 -14.33 1.96 8.46
N GLU A 36 -14.42 0.80 9.11
CA GLU A 36 -15.07 0.63 10.41
C GLU A 36 -14.11 -0.09 11.38
N ASP A 37 -13.93 0.48 12.56
CA ASP A 37 -13.26 -0.12 13.73
C ASP A 37 -14.19 0.09 14.93
N GLU A 38 -15.09 -0.86 15.18
CA GLU A 38 -16.27 -0.78 16.07
C GLU A 38 -17.34 0.26 15.63
N CYS A 39 -16.91 1.42 15.14
CA CYS A 39 -17.70 2.49 14.54
C CYS A 39 -17.09 2.91 13.20
N ARG A 40 -17.88 3.58 12.36
CA ARG A 40 -17.40 4.20 11.12
C ARG A 40 -16.36 5.27 11.46
N MET A 41 -15.19 5.16 10.84
CA MET A 41 -14.11 6.12 10.98
C MET A 41 -14.18 7.16 9.85
N ASN A 42 -13.86 8.41 10.19
CA ASN A 42 -13.58 9.42 9.18
C ASN A 42 -12.14 9.26 8.63
N VAL A 43 -11.81 10.00 7.57
CA VAL A 43 -10.50 9.90 6.91
C VAL A 43 -9.35 10.29 7.83
N ASP A 44 -9.53 11.33 8.66
CA ASP A 44 -8.51 11.84 9.57
C ASP A 44 -8.26 10.88 10.74
N GLU A 45 -9.31 10.28 11.28
CA GLU A 45 -9.26 9.22 12.29
C GLU A 45 -8.53 8.00 11.75
N PHE A 46 -8.87 7.59 10.52
CA PHE A 46 -8.22 6.46 9.88
C PHE A 46 -6.74 6.76 9.59
N TRP A 47 -6.40 7.97 9.14
CA TRP A 47 -5.03 8.44 8.99
C TRP A 47 -4.25 8.37 10.30
N CYS A 48 -4.80 8.94 11.37
CA CYS A 48 -4.19 8.91 12.70
C CYS A 48 -3.97 7.47 13.17
N ARG A 49 -4.94 6.59 12.92
CA ARG A 49 -4.85 5.16 13.25
C ARG A 49 -3.72 4.48 12.48
N CYS A 50 -3.62 4.68 11.17
CA CYS A 50 -2.52 4.15 10.37
C CYS A 50 -1.15 4.62 10.86
N CYS A 51 -1.02 5.92 11.19
CA CYS A 51 0.22 6.48 11.72
C CYS A 51 0.58 5.91 13.11
N SER A 52 -0.42 5.56 13.93
CA SER A 52 -0.20 4.91 15.22
C SER A 52 0.21 3.44 15.10
N LEU A 53 -0.28 2.74 14.08
CA LEU A 53 -0.03 1.31 13.88
C LEU A 53 1.33 1.04 13.23
N LEU A 54 1.75 1.89 12.29
CA LEU A 54 2.98 1.69 11.54
C LEU A 54 3.91 2.93 11.66
N PRO A 55 5.06 2.80 12.35
CA PRO A 55 6.06 3.85 12.36
C PRO A 55 6.51 4.21 10.95
N GLY A 56 6.54 5.50 10.62
CA GLY A 56 6.92 5.97 9.28
C GLY A 56 5.84 5.81 8.21
N PHE A 57 4.60 5.42 8.58
CA PHE A 57 3.48 5.30 7.66
C PHE A 57 3.28 6.53 6.76
N SER A 58 3.43 7.74 7.31
CA SER A 58 3.26 8.97 6.53
C SER A 58 4.18 9.05 5.30
N LYS A 59 5.45 8.64 5.44
CA LYS A 59 6.40 8.59 4.33
C LYS A 59 6.07 7.48 3.34
N ARG A 60 5.68 6.32 3.87
CA ARG A 60 5.28 5.16 3.08
C ARG A 60 4.06 5.47 2.23
N TYR A 61 3.03 6.05 2.83
CA TYR A 61 1.81 6.48 2.15
C TYR A 61 2.07 7.58 1.13
N ALA A 62 2.87 8.60 1.46
CA ALA A 62 3.20 9.66 0.50
C ALA A 62 3.84 9.10 -0.77
N SER A 63 4.73 8.11 -0.61
CA SER A 63 5.41 7.45 -1.73
C SER A 63 4.44 6.56 -2.52
N TYR A 64 3.63 5.75 -1.82
CA TYR A 64 2.59 4.93 -2.44
C TYR A 64 1.62 5.78 -3.27
N ARG A 65 1.07 6.86 -2.66
CA ARG A 65 0.17 7.81 -3.31
C ARG A 65 0.81 8.45 -4.53
N HIS A 66 2.09 8.85 -4.44
CA HIS A 66 2.81 9.41 -5.58
C HIS A 66 2.84 8.46 -6.79
N PHE A 67 3.24 7.19 -6.59
CA PHE A 67 3.29 6.23 -7.68
C PHE A 67 1.90 5.87 -8.23
N ARG A 68 0.89 5.76 -7.37
CA ARG A 68 -0.50 5.54 -7.80
C ARG A 68 -1.04 6.68 -8.67
N LEU A 69 -0.77 7.92 -8.30
CA LEU A 69 -1.17 9.08 -9.10
C LEU A 69 -0.44 9.17 -10.44
N LEU A 70 0.76 8.60 -10.53
CA LEU A 70 1.50 8.45 -11.79
C LEU A 70 0.99 7.30 -12.67
N GLY A 71 0.01 6.52 -12.21
CA GLY A 71 -0.60 5.42 -12.98
C GLY A 71 0.05 4.06 -12.76
N TRP A 72 1.04 3.94 -11.87
CA TRP A 72 1.66 2.64 -11.58
C TRP A 72 0.71 1.72 -10.81
N THR A 73 0.78 0.43 -11.13
CA THR A 73 0.28 -0.61 -10.24
C THR A 73 1.34 -0.86 -9.17
N VAL A 74 1.02 -0.50 -7.92
CA VAL A 74 1.96 -0.56 -6.80
C VAL A 74 1.61 -1.75 -5.93
N LEU A 75 2.53 -2.71 -5.79
CA LEU A 75 2.41 -3.78 -4.81
C LEU A 75 3.05 -3.34 -3.49
N PRO A 76 2.27 -3.11 -2.43
CA PRO A 76 2.79 -2.84 -1.10
C PRO A 76 3.41 -4.08 -0.46
N ASN A 77 4.25 -3.86 0.55
CA ASN A 77 4.84 -4.93 1.39
C ASN A 77 5.74 -5.91 0.61
N ALA A 78 6.59 -5.38 -0.26
CA ALA A 78 7.52 -6.15 -1.08
C ALA A 78 8.78 -6.64 -0.32
N ALA A 79 8.73 -6.78 1.00
CA ALA A 79 9.90 -7.07 1.83
C ALA A 79 10.57 -8.41 1.47
N ILE A 80 9.79 -9.39 0.97
CA ILE A 80 10.31 -10.66 0.46
C ILE A 80 11.26 -10.50 -0.73
N PHE A 81 11.20 -9.36 -1.42
CA PHE A 81 12.06 -8.98 -2.53
C PHE A 81 13.14 -7.97 -2.13
N GLY A 82 13.33 -7.72 -0.83
CA GLY A 82 14.27 -6.70 -0.34
C GLY A 82 13.85 -5.26 -0.70
N ALA A 83 12.54 -5.03 -0.90
CA ALA A 83 11.99 -3.74 -1.31
C ALA A 83 10.79 -3.33 -0.46
N ASP A 84 10.47 -2.04 -0.45
CA ASP A 84 9.24 -1.54 0.15
C ASP A 84 8.04 -1.73 -0.79
N PHE A 85 8.25 -1.43 -2.07
CA PHE A 85 7.25 -1.53 -3.13
C PHE A 85 7.81 -2.20 -4.38
N LEU A 86 6.93 -2.85 -5.13
CA LEU A 86 7.16 -3.19 -6.53
C LEU A 86 6.23 -2.36 -7.42
N LEU A 87 6.77 -1.84 -8.53
CA LEU A 87 6.01 -1.07 -9.51
C LEU A 87 5.83 -1.88 -10.79
N TYR A 88 4.58 -2.01 -11.23
CA TYR A 88 4.20 -2.72 -12.45
C TYR A 88 3.58 -1.75 -13.44
N ASP A 89 4.00 -1.86 -14.70
CA ASP A 89 3.35 -1.19 -15.85
C ASP A 89 2.32 -2.15 -16.46
N GLY A 90 1.22 -2.35 -15.74
CA GLY A 90 0.18 -3.31 -16.11
C GLY A 90 -0.28 -4.20 -14.96
N HIS A 91 -0.91 -5.33 -15.31
CA HIS A 91 -1.44 -6.28 -14.34
C HIS A 91 -0.32 -7.22 -13.82
N PRO A 92 -0.18 -7.43 -12.50
CA PRO A 92 0.90 -8.26 -11.93
C PRO A 92 0.92 -9.72 -12.43
N ASP A 93 -0.22 -10.25 -12.89
CA ASP A 93 -0.30 -11.60 -13.48
C ASP A 93 0.23 -11.66 -14.92
N GLU A 94 0.36 -10.52 -15.60
CA GLU A 94 0.73 -10.44 -17.02
C GLU A 94 2.16 -9.93 -17.22
N VAL A 95 2.64 -9.05 -16.33
CA VAL A 95 3.93 -8.37 -16.47
C VAL A 95 4.80 -8.53 -15.22
N HIS A 96 6.11 -8.47 -15.42
CA HIS A 96 7.06 -8.36 -14.31
C HIS A 96 7.10 -6.94 -13.74
N ALA A 97 7.48 -6.84 -12.47
CA ALA A 97 7.77 -5.57 -11.85
C ALA A 97 8.91 -4.87 -12.60
N HIS A 98 8.69 -3.61 -12.99
CA HIS A 98 9.70 -2.79 -13.65
C HIS A 98 10.69 -2.19 -12.65
N TYR A 99 10.23 -1.89 -11.44
CA TYR A 99 11.05 -1.28 -10.40
C TYR A 99 10.81 -1.92 -9.04
N ALA A 100 11.90 -2.07 -8.29
CA ALA A 100 11.90 -2.33 -6.86
C ALA A 100 12.28 -1.03 -6.14
N VAL A 101 11.41 -0.55 -5.25
CA VAL A 101 11.57 0.74 -4.57
C VAL A 101 11.91 0.48 -3.11
N VAL A 102 12.97 1.12 -2.63
CA VAL A 102 13.34 1.18 -1.21
C VAL A 102 13.23 2.62 -0.74
N LEU A 103 12.51 2.84 0.35
CA LEU A 103 12.34 4.14 0.97
C LEU A 103 13.52 4.43 1.91
N ALA A 104 14.32 5.42 1.53
CA ALA A 104 15.44 5.88 2.34
C ALA A 104 15.18 7.28 2.92
N THR A 105 15.71 7.51 4.12
CA THR A 105 15.86 8.83 4.71
C THR A 105 17.20 9.43 4.31
N LYS A 106 17.30 10.78 4.32
CA LYS A 106 18.54 11.48 3.97
C LYS A 106 19.74 11.12 4.86
N THR A 107 19.48 10.58 6.05
CA THR A 107 20.52 10.22 7.02
C THR A 107 21.07 8.81 6.81
N GLN A 108 20.38 7.96 6.05
CA GLN A 108 20.83 6.60 5.79
C GLN A 108 21.94 6.59 4.74
N CYS A 109 22.95 5.77 4.97
CA CYS A 109 23.97 5.51 3.96
C CYS A 109 23.51 4.42 2.99
N TRP A 110 24.04 4.41 1.76
CA TRP A 110 23.66 3.41 0.74
C TRP A 110 23.78 1.96 1.22
N ARG A 111 24.76 1.68 2.09
CA ARG A 111 24.96 0.34 2.67
C ARG A 111 23.77 -0.13 3.50
N GLU A 112 23.04 0.77 4.16
CA GLU A 112 21.86 0.46 4.97
C GLU A 112 20.58 0.33 4.13
N VAL A 113 20.63 0.79 2.88
CA VAL A 113 19.49 0.81 1.95
C VAL A 113 19.54 -0.40 1.01
N ALA A 114 20.74 -0.85 0.63
CA ALA A 114 20.96 -1.87 -0.39
C ALA A 114 21.31 -3.27 0.16
N LEU A 115 21.48 -3.42 1.47
CA LEU A 115 21.76 -4.69 2.17
C LEU A 115 20.67 -4.97 3.21
#